data_AF-A0AAW6UT58-F1
#
_entry.id   AF-A0AAW6UT58-F1
#
_cell.length_a   1.000
_cell.length_b   1.000
_cell.length_c   1.000
_cell.angle_alpha   90.00
_cell.angle_beta   90.00
_cell.angle_gamma   90.00
#
_symmetry.space_group_name_H-M   'P 1'
#
loop_
_entity.id
_entity.type
_entity.pdbx_description
1 polymer ?
#
loop_
_entity_poly.entity_id
_entity_poly.type
_entity_poly.pdbx_seq_one_letter_code
_entity_poly.pdbx_strand_id
1 'polypeptide(L)'
;MSAITLENIAQFLYQEARFLDDEQWDDWLTCYAPTASFWMPAWDDDDKLTTDPESEISLIYYPDRQGLEDRVFRIKTERSSATMPDTRTSHNLSNIEIVERNGDKVTVRFNWNTLSFRYKTSYSYFGMSRYEIDFSGDKPQILSKYVVLKNDYINQVIDVYHL
;
A
#
# COMPACT_ATOMS: atom_id res chain seq x y z
N MET A 1 -24.39 15.85 0.53
CA MET A 1 -23.68 14.56 0.68
C MET A 1 -23.50 14.29 2.17
N SER A 2 -23.61 13.03 2.61
CA SER A 2 -23.32 12.69 4.01
C SER A 2 -21.83 12.90 4.27
N ALA A 3 -21.45 13.39 5.45
CA ALA A 3 -20.06 13.61 5.78
C ALA A 3 -19.28 12.29 5.79
N ILE A 4 -18.10 12.26 5.16
CA ILE A 4 -17.21 11.08 5.17
C ILE A 4 -16.81 10.77 6.62
N THR A 5 -17.16 9.57 7.08
CA THR A 5 -16.90 9.13 8.45
C THR A 5 -15.61 8.32 8.52
N LEU A 6 -15.05 8.19 9.73
CA LEU A 6 -13.92 7.28 9.98
C LEU A 6 -14.27 5.83 9.64
N GLU A 7 -15.53 5.43 9.83
CA GLU A 7 -16.00 4.09 9.47
C GLU A 7 -15.95 3.87 7.95
N ASN A 8 -16.38 4.84 7.14
CA ASN A 8 -16.29 4.72 5.68
C ASN A 8 -14.84 4.57 5.21
N ILE A 9 -13.93 5.35 5.81
CA ILE A 9 -12.50 5.29 5.50
C ILE A 9 -11.92 3.94 5.92
N ALA A 10 -12.21 3.49 7.15
CA ALA A 10 -11.71 2.22 7.65
C ALA A 10 -12.19 1.04 6.79
N GLN A 11 -13.47 1.02 6.42
CA GLN A 11 -14.01 -0.02 5.52
C GLN A 11 -13.32 -0.02 4.15
N PHE A 12 -13.04 1.15 3.58
CA PHE A 12 -12.29 1.24 2.33
C PHE A 12 -10.85 0.70 2.47
N LEU A 13 -10.13 1.09 3.54
CA LEU A 13 -8.78 0.60 3.80
C LEU A 13 -8.75 -0.92 4.06
N TYR A 14 -9.72 -1.45 4.79
CA TYR A 14 -9.84 -2.90 5.00
C TYR A 14 -10.16 -3.64 3.71
N GLN A 15 -10.97 -3.06 2.83
CA GLN A 15 -11.25 -3.63 1.52
C GLN A 15 -10.02 -3.65 0.62
N GLU A 16 -9.27 -2.54 0.55
CA GLU A 16 -8.03 -2.45 -0.24
C GLU A 16 -7.00 -3.48 0.22
N ALA A 17 -6.75 -3.56 1.53
CA ALA A 17 -5.84 -4.54 2.11
C ALA A 17 -6.31 -5.99 1.90
N ARG A 18 -7.62 -6.24 2.02
CA ARG A 18 -8.19 -7.57 1.74
C ARG A 18 -8.02 -7.99 0.29
N PHE A 19 -8.10 -7.06 -0.67
CA PHE A 19 -7.83 -7.40 -2.07
C PHE A 19 -6.39 -7.88 -2.30
N LEU A 20 -5.41 -7.37 -1.55
CA LEU A 20 -4.05 -7.89 -1.57
C LEU A 20 -3.96 -9.28 -0.93
N ASP A 21 -4.57 -9.46 0.24
CA ASP A 21 -4.55 -10.75 0.98
C ASP A 21 -5.27 -11.88 0.24
N ASP A 22 -6.34 -11.56 -0.48
CA ASP A 22 -7.11 -12.49 -1.31
C ASP A 22 -6.57 -12.59 -2.76
N GLU A 23 -5.46 -11.92 -3.08
CA GLU A 23 -4.81 -11.93 -4.39
C GLU A 23 -5.71 -11.42 -5.54
N GLN A 24 -6.66 -10.54 -5.21
CA GLN A 24 -7.62 -9.91 -6.12
C GLN A 24 -6.99 -8.68 -6.78
N TRP A 25 -5.95 -8.90 -7.58
CA TRP A 25 -5.08 -7.85 -8.11
C TRP A 25 -5.79 -6.79 -8.96
N ASP A 26 -6.73 -7.21 -9.80
CA ASP A 26 -7.44 -6.29 -10.69
C ASP A 26 -8.41 -5.41 -9.89
N ASP A 27 -9.09 -5.98 -8.89
CA ASP A 27 -9.95 -5.24 -7.97
C ASP A 27 -9.13 -4.27 -7.12
N TRP A 28 -7.96 -4.68 -6.65
CA TRP A 28 -7.02 -3.82 -5.94
C TRP A 28 -6.61 -2.59 -6.76
N LEU A 29 -6.28 -2.77 -8.04
CA LEU A 29 -5.94 -1.64 -8.94
C LEU A 29 -7.11 -0.65 -9.10
N THR A 30 -8.37 -1.08 -8.96
CA THR A 30 -9.52 -0.16 -9.01
C THR A 30 -9.59 0.80 -7.82
N CYS A 31 -8.96 0.46 -6.70
CA CYS A 31 -8.84 1.34 -5.54
C CYS A 31 -7.91 2.54 -5.79
N TYR A 32 -7.13 2.54 -6.87
CA TYR A 32 -6.18 3.61 -7.21
C TYR A 32 -6.70 4.41 -8.41
N ALA A 33 -6.69 5.73 -8.27
CA ALA A 33 -6.95 6.64 -9.38
C ALA A 33 -5.87 6.47 -10.46
N PRO A 34 -6.14 6.76 -11.75
CA PRO A 34 -5.13 6.66 -12.80
C PRO A 34 -3.87 7.51 -12.52
N THR A 35 -4.04 8.65 -11.85
CA THR A 35 -2.96 9.58 -11.46
C THR A 35 -2.35 9.26 -10.09
N ALA A 36 -2.66 8.11 -9.50
CA ALA A 36 -2.27 7.80 -8.13
C ALA A 36 -0.76 7.58 -8.02
N SER A 37 -0.09 8.34 -7.15
CA SER A 37 1.30 8.09 -6.83
C SER A 37 1.44 7.02 -5.74
N PHE A 38 2.46 6.19 -5.85
CA PHE A 38 2.83 5.21 -4.83
C PHE A 38 4.29 5.42 -4.47
N TRP A 39 4.58 5.71 -3.21
CA TRP A 39 5.93 6.01 -2.76
C TRP A 39 6.26 5.35 -1.43
N MET A 40 7.34 4.59 -1.42
CA MET A 40 7.99 4.04 -0.24
C MET A 40 9.43 4.55 -0.20
N PRO A 41 9.74 5.62 0.57
CA PRO A 41 11.10 6.13 0.72
C PRO A 41 12.05 5.08 1.32
N ALA A 42 13.34 5.31 1.11
CA ALA A 42 14.40 4.59 1.81
C ALA A 42 14.80 5.34 3.10
N TRP A 43 15.43 4.63 4.02
CA TRP A 43 16.20 5.25 5.10
C TRP A 43 17.62 5.50 4.61
N ASP A 44 18.15 6.70 4.88
CA ASP A 44 19.53 7.06 4.60
C ASP A 44 20.48 6.65 5.73
N ASP A 45 21.78 6.90 5.54
CA ASP A 45 22.82 6.55 6.50
C ASP A 45 22.70 7.32 7.85
N ASP A 46 21.88 8.38 7.91
CA ASP A 46 21.62 9.21 9.08
C ASP A 46 20.31 8.82 9.81
N ASP A 47 19.72 7.67 9.48
CA ASP A 47 18.40 7.22 9.97
C ASP A 47 17.27 8.23 9.67
N LYS A 48 17.33 8.90 8.50
CA LYS A 48 16.26 9.78 8.00
C LYS A 48 15.63 9.19 6.75
N LEU A 49 14.36 9.50 6.56
CA LEU A 49 13.66 9.14 5.34
C LEU A 49 14.04 10.07 4.20
N THR A 50 14.24 9.49 3.01
CA THR A 50 14.35 10.27 1.79
C THR A 50 13.10 11.12 1.56
N THR A 51 13.30 12.32 1.04
CA THR A 51 12.28 13.38 0.96
C THR A 51 11.89 13.75 -0.47
N ASP A 52 12.68 13.33 -1.46
CA ASP A 52 12.40 13.58 -2.87
C ASP A 52 12.58 12.30 -3.71
N PRO A 53 11.49 11.68 -4.21
CA PRO A 53 11.59 10.46 -5.00
C PRO A 53 12.24 10.64 -6.39
N GLU A 54 12.37 11.88 -6.90
CA GLU A 54 12.97 12.16 -8.20
C GLU A 54 14.50 12.31 -8.12
N SER A 55 15.02 12.72 -6.96
CA SER A 55 16.45 12.97 -6.78
C SER A 55 17.12 12.05 -5.76
N GLU A 56 16.35 11.37 -4.91
CA GLU A 56 16.83 10.47 -3.87
C GLU A 56 16.31 9.04 -4.06
N ILE A 57 17.03 8.07 -3.49
CA ILE A 57 16.67 6.65 -3.62
C ILE A 57 15.37 6.37 -2.85
N SER A 58 14.46 5.66 -3.52
CA SER A 58 13.25 5.11 -2.92
C SER A 58 13.29 3.58 -2.99
N LEU A 59 12.66 2.91 -2.03
CA LEU A 59 12.47 1.47 -2.10
C LEU A 59 11.45 1.12 -3.21
N ILE A 60 10.37 1.91 -3.31
CA ILE A 60 9.40 1.86 -4.40
C ILE A 60 8.98 3.29 -4.72
N TYR A 61 8.95 3.65 -6.01
CA TYR A 61 8.30 4.86 -6.45
C TYR A 61 7.63 4.64 -7.81
N TYR A 62 6.35 5.02 -7.88
CA TYR A 62 5.57 5.10 -9.10
C TYR A 62 4.86 6.47 -9.13
N PRO A 63 5.07 7.29 -10.19
CA PRO A 63 4.45 8.61 -10.27
C PRO A 63 2.95 8.54 -10.57
N ASP A 64 2.49 7.42 -11.17
CA ASP A 64 1.09 7.16 -11.51
C ASP A 64 0.79 5.64 -11.41
N ARG A 65 -0.46 5.28 -11.67
CA ARG A 65 -0.93 3.89 -11.50
C ARG A 65 -0.32 2.92 -12.49
N GLN A 66 0.25 3.36 -13.62
CA GLN A 66 0.84 2.46 -14.62
C GLN A 66 1.94 1.59 -14.01
N GLY A 67 2.75 2.16 -13.12
CA GLY A 67 3.80 1.40 -12.43
C GLY A 67 3.25 0.27 -11.55
N LEU A 68 2.07 0.46 -10.95
CA LEU A 68 1.37 -0.59 -10.21
C LEU A 68 0.78 -1.65 -11.13
N GLU A 69 0.22 -1.25 -12.27
CA GLU A 69 -0.33 -2.17 -13.28
C GLU A 69 0.78 -3.10 -13.83
N ASP A 70 1.94 -2.52 -14.16
CA ASP A 70 3.12 -3.27 -14.62
C ASP A 70 3.63 -4.23 -13.54
N ARG A 71 3.62 -3.80 -12.27
CA ARG A 71 4.01 -4.65 -11.13
C ARG A 71 3.05 -5.82 -10.93
N VAL A 72 1.75 -5.57 -11.00
CA VAL A 72 0.71 -6.61 -10.94
C VAL A 72 0.86 -7.60 -12.08
N PHE A 73 1.14 -7.14 -13.30
CA PHE A 73 1.41 -8.02 -14.44
C PHE A 73 2.59 -8.96 -14.17
N ARG A 74 3.69 -8.42 -13.60
CA ARG A 74 4.86 -9.22 -13.21
C ARG A 74 4.52 -10.24 -12.13
N ILE A 75 3.78 -9.85 -11.09
CA ILE A 75 3.34 -10.76 -10.01
C ILE A 75 2.54 -11.93 -10.58
N LYS A 76 1.56 -11.65 -11.45
CA LYS A 76 0.75 -12.68 -12.13
C LYS A 76 1.61 -13.62 -12.96
N THR A 77 2.59 -13.10 -13.69
CA THR A 77 3.50 -13.89 -14.53
C THR A 77 4.44 -14.77 -13.69
N GLU A 78 5.07 -14.23 -12.65
CA GLU A 78 5.95 -15.00 -11.76
C GLU A 78 5.18 -16.14 -11.09
N ARG A 79 3.97 -15.88 -10.61
CA ARG A 79 3.09 -16.90 -10.01
C ARG A 79 2.63 -17.96 -10.99
N SER A 80 2.40 -17.63 -12.26
CA SER A 80 2.07 -18.62 -13.29
C SER A 80 3.14 -19.71 -13.46
N SER A 81 4.39 -19.39 -13.11
CA SER A 81 5.55 -20.29 -13.18
C SER A 81 5.90 -20.96 -11.85
N ALA A 82 5.28 -20.53 -10.73
CA ALA A 82 5.61 -21.00 -9.40
C ALA A 82 4.90 -22.33 -9.07
N THR A 83 5.65 -23.31 -8.57
CA THR A 83 5.08 -24.54 -7.95
C THR A 83 5.11 -24.38 -6.42
N MET A 84 4.03 -24.81 -5.75
CA MET A 84 3.69 -24.75 -4.31
C MET A 84 4.81 -24.54 -3.26
N PRO A 85 4.54 -23.83 -2.13
CA PRO A 85 3.35 -23.05 -1.76
C PRO A 85 3.50 -21.54 -2.00
N ASP A 86 2.37 -20.89 -2.29
CA ASP A 86 2.29 -19.44 -2.46
C ASP A 86 2.50 -18.69 -1.13
N THR A 87 2.87 -17.42 -1.25
CA THR A 87 2.99 -16.49 -0.12
C THR A 87 1.59 -16.13 0.37
N ARG A 88 1.33 -16.35 1.66
CA ARG A 88 0.09 -15.94 2.32
C ARG A 88 0.34 -14.67 3.12
N THR A 89 -0.49 -13.66 2.94
CA THR A 89 -0.39 -12.39 3.69
C THR A 89 -1.61 -12.16 4.57
N SER A 90 -1.43 -11.31 5.57
CA SER A 90 -2.51 -10.81 6.41
C SER A 90 -2.15 -9.39 6.88
N HIS A 91 -2.87 -8.41 6.35
CA HIS A 91 -2.71 -7.01 6.72
C HIS A 91 -3.48 -6.70 8.00
N ASN A 92 -2.82 -6.03 8.94
CA ASN A 92 -3.41 -5.56 10.19
C ASN A 92 -3.24 -4.05 10.26
N LEU A 93 -4.32 -3.31 10.03
CA LEU A 93 -4.32 -1.85 10.09
C LEU A 93 -4.74 -1.39 11.49
N SER A 94 -4.04 -0.39 12.02
CA SER A 94 -4.32 0.16 13.35
C SER A 94 -4.09 1.67 13.38
N ASN A 95 -4.63 2.34 14.41
CA ASN A 95 -4.42 3.77 14.62
C ASN A 95 -4.81 4.62 13.39
N ILE A 96 -5.97 4.33 12.78
CA ILE A 96 -6.47 5.10 11.65
C ILE A 96 -6.90 6.48 12.15
N GLU A 97 -6.26 7.52 11.60
CA GLU A 97 -6.45 8.91 11.98
C GLU A 97 -6.68 9.75 10.73
N ILE A 98 -7.65 10.66 10.78
CA ILE A 98 -7.85 11.66 9.73
C ILE A 98 -6.94 12.85 10.01
N VAL A 99 -6.08 13.17 9.06
CA VAL A 99 -5.12 14.28 9.14
C VAL A 99 -5.72 15.55 8.55
N GLU A 100 -6.46 15.43 7.45
CA GLU A 100 -7.00 16.57 6.71
C GLU A 100 -8.29 16.20 5.99
N ARG A 101 -9.19 17.18 5.80
CA ARG A 101 -10.40 17.08 4.98
C ARG A 101 -10.48 18.28 4.06
N ASN A 102 -10.59 18.05 2.75
CA ASN A 102 -10.76 19.07 1.74
C ASN A 102 -11.90 18.65 0.80
N GLY A 103 -13.13 19.06 1.13
CA GLY A 103 -14.33 18.61 0.43
C GLY A 103 -14.49 17.09 0.50
N ASP A 104 -14.48 16.44 -0.67
CA ASP A 104 -14.59 14.99 -0.81
C ASP A 104 -13.24 14.27 -0.75
N LYS A 105 -12.13 15.02 -0.58
CA LYS A 105 -10.79 14.45 -0.41
C LYS A 105 -10.42 14.38 1.07
N VAL A 106 -9.90 13.24 1.49
CA VAL A 106 -9.50 13.00 2.87
C VAL A 106 -8.08 12.45 2.91
N THR A 107 -7.24 13.07 3.74
CA THR A 107 -5.91 12.57 4.04
C THR A 107 -5.95 11.82 5.36
N VAL A 108 -5.51 10.57 5.36
CA VAL A 108 -5.44 9.73 6.56
C VAL A 108 -4.04 9.21 6.78
N ARG A 109 -3.75 8.88 8.04
CA ARG A 109 -2.58 8.11 8.44
C ARG A 109 -2.98 6.92 9.27
N PHE A 110 -2.20 5.84 9.20
CA PHE A 110 -2.41 4.66 10.03
C PHE A 110 -1.10 3.89 10.19
N ASN A 111 -1.01 3.12 11.26
CA ASN A 111 0.03 2.10 11.40
C ASN A 111 -0.46 0.80 10.77
N TRP A 112 0.47 -0.03 10.34
CA TRP A 112 0.16 -1.35 9.79
C TRP A 112 1.21 -2.38 10.21
N ASN A 113 0.77 -3.63 10.28
CA ASN A 113 1.63 -4.80 10.40
C ASN A 113 1.09 -5.90 9.47
N THR A 114 1.89 -6.26 8.48
CA THR A 114 1.58 -7.33 7.54
C THR A 114 2.35 -8.57 7.94
N LEU A 115 1.62 -9.62 8.31
CA LEU A 115 2.18 -10.95 8.52
C LEU A 115 2.23 -11.65 7.17
N SER A 116 3.40 -12.21 6.83
CA SER A 116 3.59 -12.99 5.62
C SER A 116 4.13 -14.36 5.96
N PHE A 117 3.59 -15.41 5.37
CA PHE A 117 4.06 -16.77 5.56
C PHE A 117 4.36 -17.41 4.21
N ARG A 118 5.60 -17.89 4.07
CA ARG A 118 6.05 -18.63 2.89
C ARG A 118 6.88 -19.82 3.31
N TYR A 119 6.58 -20.99 2.74
CA TYR A 119 7.19 -22.28 3.09
C TYR A 119 7.11 -22.63 4.58
N LYS A 120 8.14 -22.28 5.36
CA LYS A 120 8.27 -22.58 6.79
C LYS A 120 8.66 -21.35 7.62
N THR A 121 8.65 -20.17 6.99
CA THR A 121 9.13 -18.94 7.60
C THR A 121 8.00 -17.93 7.65
N SER A 122 7.85 -17.31 8.82
CA SER A 122 6.99 -16.15 9.02
C SER A 122 7.82 -14.89 8.95
N TYR A 123 7.30 -13.89 8.26
CA TYR A 123 7.83 -12.55 8.15
C TYR A 123 6.80 -11.57 8.71
N SER A 124 7.28 -10.46 9.24
CA SER A 124 6.47 -9.33 9.65
C SER A 124 7.08 -8.09 9.02
N TYR A 125 6.24 -7.32 8.35
CA TYR A 125 6.57 -6.00 7.83
C TYR A 125 5.69 -5.02 8.57
N PHE A 126 6.24 -3.93 9.09
CA PHE A 126 5.44 -2.96 9.82
C PHE A 126 5.90 -1.54 9.56
N GLY A 127 4.97 -0.62 9.72
CA GLY A 127 5.19 0.73 9.29
C GLY A 127 4.07 1.69 9.62
N MET A 128 4.12 2.81 8.92
CA MET A 128 3.08 3.82 8.89
C MET A 128 2.79 4.16 7.44
N SER A 129 1.53 4.34 7.09
CA SER A 129 1.13 4.82 5.77
C SER A 129 0.35 6.11 5.89
N ARG A 130 0.47 6.97 4.87
CA ARG A 130 -0.36 8.15 4.66
C ARG A 130 -1.02 8.07 3.30
N TYR A 131 -2.34 8.15 3.26
CA TYR A 131 -3.13 8.08 2.03
C TYR A 131 -3.87 9.39 1.82
N GLU A 132 -3.91 9.89 0.59
CA GLU A 132 -4.93 10.84 0.12
C GLU A 132 -5.98 10.07 -0.66
N ILE A 133 -7.25 10.21 -0.31
CA ILE A 133 -8.36 9.42 -0.86
C ILE A 133 -9.46 10.37 -1.33
N ASP A 134 -9.91 10.19 -2.57
CA ASP A 134 -11.04 10.90 -3.17
C ASP A 134 -12.33 10.08 -3.02
N PHE A 135 -13.35 10.67 -2.40
CA PHE A 135 -14.68 10.09 -2.20
C PHE A 135 -15.76 10.74 -3.09
N SER A 136 -15.39 11.56 -4.08
CA SER A 136 -16.36 12.26 -4.95
C SER A 136 -17.07 11.34 -5.95
N GLY A 137 -16.47 10.19 -6.29
CA GLY A 137 -17.03 9.21 -7.22
C GLY A 137 -17.89 8.13 -6.55
N ASP A 138 -18.40 7.19 -7.36
CA ASP A 138 -19.21 6.05 -6.87
C ASP A 138 -18.44 5.12 -5.92
N LYS A 139 -17.12 5.04 -6.09
CA LYS A 139 -16.19 4.29 -5.24
C LYS A 139 -15.02 5.18 -4.86
N PRO A 140 -14.51 5.09 -3.62
CA PRO A 140 -13.34 5.85 -3.22
C PRO A 140 -12.10 5.42 -4.01
N GLN A 141 -11.23 6.39 -4.31
CA GLN A 141 -9.96 6.13 -5.00
C GLN A 141 -8.79 6.80 -4.30
N ILE A 142 -7.68 6.07 -4.15
CA ILE A 142 -6.42 6.57 -3.63
C ILE A 142 -5.80 7.49 -4.70
N LEU A 143 -5.45 8.71 -4.30
CA LEU A 143 -4.72 9.69 -5.11
C LEU A 143 -3.22 9.66 -4.80
N SER A 144 -2.84 9.30 -3.58
CA SER A 144 -1.45 9.12 -3.19
C SER A 144 -1.34 8.14 -2.05
N LYS A 145 -0.39 7.19 -2.14
CA LYS A 145 0.00 6.26 -1.08
C LYS A 145 1.47 6.47 -0.73
N TYR A 146 1.71 6.93 0.49
CA TYR A 146 3.04 7.08 1.07
C TYR A 146 3.23 6.03 2.17
N VAL A 147 4.30 5.23 2.09
CA VAL A 147 4.54 4.08 2.98
C VAL A 147 5.90 4.19 3.63
N VAL A 148 5.94 4.25 4.96
CA VAL A 148 7.17 4.17 5.76
C VAL A 148 7.31 2.76 6.30
N LEU A 149 8.23 1.99 5.74
CA LEU A 149 8.64 0.71 6.29
C LEU A 149 9.63 0.94 7.43
N LYS A 150 9.38 0.38 8.62
CA LYS A 150 10.24 0.60 9.80
C LYS A 150 11.29 -0.49 10.03
N ASN A 151 11.08 -1.69 9.49
CA ASN A 151 12.03 -2.79 9.53
C ASN A 151 12.59 -3.05 8.12
N ASP A 152 13.26 -2.04 7.59
CA ASP A 152 13.74 -1.91 6.22
C ASP A 152 15.00 -2.75 5.91
N TYR A 153 15.68 -3.26 6.94
CA TYR A 153 16.66 -4.34 6.80
C TYR A 153 15.96 -5.66 6.46
N ILE A 154 15.69 -5.82 5.16
CA ILE A 154 14.88 -6.90 4.63
C ILE A 154 15.78 -8.03 4.07
N ASN A 155 15.69 -9.22 4.67
CA ASN A 155 16.41 -10.42 4.19
C ASN A 155 15.73 -11.11 2.98
N GLN A 156 14.53 -10.69 2.59
CA GLN A 156 13.77 -11.28 1.46
C GLN A 156 12.84 -10.24 0.81
N VAL A 157 12.84 -10.18 -0.53
CA VAL A 157 12.13 -9.18 -1.36
C VAL A 157 10.76 -8.76 -0.80
N ILE A 158 10.61 -7.45 -0.53
CA ILE A 158 9.33 -6.81 -0.24
C ILE A 158 8.65 -6.40 -1.55
N ASP A 159 7.31 -6.36 -1.55
CA ASP A 159 6.52 -6.09 -2.75
C ASP A 159 5.20 -5.40 -2.35
N VAL A 160 4.44 -4.90 -3.33
CA VAL A 160 3.20 -4.14 -3.12
C VAL A 160 2.15 -4.91 -2.30
N TYR A 161 2.15 -6.24 -2.34
CA TYR A 161 1.23 -7.09 -1.57
C TYR A 161 1.64 -7.30 -0.11
N HIS A 162 2.73 -6.68 0.34
CA HIS A 162 3.12 -6.65 1.75
C HIS A 162 2.79 -5.32 2.45
N LEU A 163 2.32 -4.31 1.72
CA LEU A 163 2.43 -2.88 2.06
C LEU A 163 1.09 -2.14 2.10
#